data_AF-A0A136KKJ7-F1
#
_entry.id   AF-A0A136KKJ7-F1
#
_cell.length_a   1.000
_cell.length_b   1.000
_cell.length_c   1.000
_cell.angle_alpha   90.00
_cell.angle_beta   90.00
_cell.angle_gamma   90.00
#
_symmetry.space_group_name_H-M   'P 1'
#
loop_
_entity.id
_entity.type
_entity.pdbx_description
1 polymer ?
#
loop_
_entity_poly.entity_id
_entity_poly.type
_entity_poly.pdbx_seq_one_letter_code
_entity_poly.pdbx_strand_id
1 'polypeptide(L)'
;MDNDHIRLAAKIINKTFGVDPVYKYSGGGLPIVTYLQDYLRITPVLVPLGNEDCNMHAINENYNLKVLKSALDFSMLYFTS
;
A
#
# COMPACT_ATOMS: atom_id res chain seq x y z
N MET A 1 -11.24 1.50 -9.85
CA MET A 1 -11.37 2.92 -9.48
C MET A 1 -12.70 3.19 -8.79
N ASP A 2 -13.76 2.43 -9.07
CA ASP A 2 -15.06 2.59 -8.41
C ASP A 2 -15.16 1.77 -7.11
N ASN A 3 -14.34 2.13 -6.12
CA ASN A 3 -14.32 1.51 -4.79
C ASN A 3 -14.00 2.60 -3.76
N ASP A 4 -14.87 2.76 -2.77
CA ASP A 4 -14.72 3.76 -1.70
C ASP A 4 -13.43 3.59 -0.92
N HIS A 5 -12.99 2.35 -0.68
CA HIS A 5 -11.73 2.06 0.01
C HIS A 5 -10.51 2.51 -0.80
N ILE A 6 -10.56 2.40 -2.14
CA ILE A 6 -9.49 2.90 -3.00
C ILE A 6 -9.44 4.43 -2.97
N ARG A 7 -10.60 5.09 -3.04
CA ARG A 7 -10.69 6.56 -2.94
C ARG A 7 -10.22 7.09 -1.58
N LEU A 8 -10.63 6.42 -0.50
CA LEU A 8 -10.20 6.74 0.86
C LEU A 8 -8.68 6.56 1.01
N ALA A 9 -8.13 5.44 0.54
CA ALA A 9 -6.70 5.20 0.56
C ALA A 9 -5.93 6.30 -0.21
N ALA A 10 -6.41 6.68 -1.40
CA ALA A 10 -5.78 7.75 -2.18
C ALA A 10 -5.76 9.10 -1.45
N LYS A 11 -6.88 9.47 -0.82
CA LYS A 11 -6.98 10.70 0.00
C LYS A 11 -6.00 10.67 1.18
N ILE A 12 -5.85 9.53 1.86
CA ILE A 12 -4.97 9.42 3.02
C ILE A 12 -3.49 9.36 2.60
N ILE A 13 -3.17 8.74 1.46
CA ILE A 13 -1.82 8.79 0.88
C ILE A 13 -1.45 10.25 0.59
N ASN A 14 -2.30 11.02 -0.08
CA ASN A 14 -2.05 12.45 -0.31
C ASN A 14 -1.82 13.20 1.00
N LYS A 15 -2.62 12.93 2.04
CA LYS A 15 -2.46 13.56 3.36
C LYS A 15 -1.14 13.21 4.08
N THR A 16 -0.62 12.00 3.89
CA THR A 16 0.54 11.48 4.66
C THR A 16 1.87 11.55 3.92
N PHE A 17 1.83 11.53 2.59
CA PHE A 17 3.00 11.64 1.71
C PHE A 17 3.08 12.98 0.96
N GLY A 18 2.00 13.77 0.94
CA GLY A 18 1.94 15.08 0.29
C GLY A 18 1.80 15.02 -1.23
N VAL A 19 1.55 13.83 -1.80
CA VAL A 19 1.45 13.59 -3.24
C VAL A 19 0.35 12.57 -3.53
N ASP A 20 -0.27 12.67 -4.71
CA ASP A 20 -1.26 11.68 -5.14
C ASP A 20 -0.61 10.31 -5.41
N PRO A 21 -1.30 9.20 -5.09
CA PRO A 21 -0.76 7.87 -5.33
C PRO A 21 -0.67 7.55 -6.82
N VAL A 22 0.30 6.72 -7.17
CA VAL A 22 0.35 6.06 -8.47
C VAL A 22 -0.34 4.69 -8.36
N TYR A 23 -1.30 4.44 -9.23
CA TYR A 23 -1.90 3.12 -9.39
C TYR A 23 -1.00 2.26 -10.26
N LYS A 24 -0.47 1.17 -9.70
CA LYS A 24 0.45 0.29 -10.42
C LYS A 24 0.13 -1.18 -10.19
N TYR A 25 0.57 -2.00 -11.15
CA TYR A 25 0.68 -3.44 -10.98
C TYR A 25 2.08 -3.79 -10.48
N SER A 26 2.20 -4.87 -9.71
CA SER A 26 3.49 -5.38 -9.22
C SER A 26 3.77 -6.74 -9.86
N GLY A 27 5.03 -6.99 -10.23
CA GLY A 27 5.48 -8.32 -10.66
C GLY A 27 5.66 -9.31 -9.51
N GLY A 28 5.69 -8.84 -8.27
CA GLY A 28 5.74 -9.69 -7.08
C GLY A 28 4.40 -10.38 -6.82
N GLY A 29 4.44 -11.69 -6.56
CA GLY A 29 3.24 -12.50 -6.32
C GLY A 29 2.89 -12.63 -4.85
N LEU A 30 1.63 -12.34 -4.50
CA LEU A 30 1.05 -12.64 -3.18
C LEU A 30 -0.17 -13.57 -3.37
N PRO A 31 0.01 -14.91 -3.44
CA PRO A 31 -1.07 -15.85 -3.77
C PRO A 31 -2.31 -15.72 -2.87
N ILE A 32 -2.11 -15.35 -1.60
CA ILE A 32 -3.19 -15.14 -0.65
C ILE A 32 -4.16 -14.03 -1.07
N VAL A 33 -3.70 -13.00 -1.78
CA VAL A 33 -4.56 -11.90 -2.25
C VAL A 33 -5.59 -12.42 -3.25
N THR A 34 -5.14 -13.21 -4.23
CA THR A 34 -6.02 -13.84 -5.21
C THR A 34 -7.00 -14.80 -4.54
N TYR A 35 -6.51 -15.63 -3.61
CA TYR A 35 -7.35 -16.57 -2.87
C TYR A 35 -8.46 -15.85 -2.08
N LEU A 36 -8.13 -14.80 -1.34
CA LEU A 36 -9.10 -14.02 -0.57
C LEU A 36 -10.09 -13.29 -1.47
N GLN A 37 -9.64 -12.73 -2.60
CA GLN A 37 -10.53 -12.10 -3.57
C GLN A 37 -11.52 -13.11 -4.16
N ASP A 38 -11.07 -14.30 -4.52
CA ASP A 38 -11.92 -15.34 -5.10
C ASP A 38 -12.91 -15.92 -4.08
N TYR A 39 -12.47 -16.12 -2.84
CA TYR A 39 -13.28 -16.70 -1.78
C TYR A 39 -14.29 -15.71 -1.20
N LEU A 40 -13.85 -14.49 -0.87
CA LEU A 40 -14.68 -13.48 -0.21
C LEU A 40 -15.43 -12.58 -1.21
N ARG A 41 -15.06 -12.60 -2.49
CA ARG A 41 -15.62 -11.74 -3.54
C ARG A 41 -15.50 -10.24 -3.24
N ILE A 42 -14.44 -9.86 -2.52
CA ILE A 42 -14.12 -8.46 -2.19
C ILE A 42 -12.93 -7.98 -3.02
N THR A 43 -12.92 -6.69 -3.38
CA THR A 43 -11.78 -6.08 -4.08
C THR A 43 -10.68 -5.73 -3.07
N PRO A 44 -9.47 -6.31 -3.19
CA PRO A 44 -8.38 -5.99 -2.28
C PRO A 44 -7.83 -4.59 -2.54
N VAL A 45 -7.42 -3.90 -1.46
CA VAL A 45 -6.66 -2.65 -1.53
C VAL A 45 -5.29 -2.91 -0.94
N LEU A 46 -4.25 -2.72 -1.75
CA LEU A 46 -2.86 -2.94 -1.36
C LEU A 46 -2.11 -1.62 -1.37
N VAL A 47 -1.51 -1.26 -0.23
CA VAL A 47 -0.68 -0.08 -0.07
C VAL A 47 0.69 -0.53 0.46
N PRO A 48 1.78 -0.36 -0.29
CA PRO A 48 3.12 -0.77 0.15
C PRO A 48 3.61 0.01 1.37
N LEU A 49 4.34 -0.66 2.25
CA LEU A 49 5.02 -0.03 3.40
C LEU A 49 6.29 0.73 2.99
N GLY A 50 7.01 0.19 2.00
CA GLY A 50 8.28 0.69 1.51
C GLY A 50 8.28 0.90 -0.01
N ASN A 51 9.38 1.46 -0.49
CA ASN A 51 9.61 1.75 -1.90
C ASN A 51 10.30 0.57 -2.60
N GLU A 52 10.44 0.65 -3.93
CA GLU A 52 11.11 -0.40 -4.71
C GLU A 52 12.63 -0.46 -4.46
N ASP A 53 13.23 0.59 -3.89
CA ASP A 53 14.66 0.68 -3.53
C ASP A 53 15.00 0.05 -2.17
N CYS A 54 14.03 -0.62 -1.53
CA CYS A 54 14.23 -1.36 -0.29
C CYS A 54 15.09 -2.63 -0.43
N ASN A 55 15.47 -3.02 -1.65
CA ASN A 55 16.28 -4.23 -1.94
C ASN A 55 15.67 -5.51 -1.34
N MET A 56 14.34 -5.67 -1.42
CA MET A 56 13.66 -6.86 -0.90
C MET A 56 14.29 -8.14 -1.47
N HIS A 57 14.70 -9.05 -0.59
CA HIS A 57 15.39 -10.31 -0.95
C HIS A 57 16.80 -10.15 -1.53
N ALA A 58 17.46 -9.01 -1.34
CA ALA A 58 18.82 -8.75 -1.78
C ALA A 58 19.72 -8.23 -0.65
N ILE A 59 21.01 -8.09 -0.93
CA ILE A 59 21.96 -7.51 0.02
C ILE A 59 21.59 -6.05 0.32
N ASN A 60 21.85 -5.60 1.55
CA ASN A 60 21.50 -4.25 2.02
C ASN A 60 19.98 -3.94 1.90
N GLU A 61 19.14 -4.94 2.21
CA GLU A 61 17.71 -4.73 2.43
C GLU A 61 17.49 -3.64 3.50
N ASN A 62 16.65 -2.67 3.21
CA ASN A 62 16.53 -1.47 4.03
C ASN A 62 15.14 -0.82 3.95
N TYR A 63 14.89 0.12 4.86
CA TYR A 63 13.76 1.03 4.80
C TYR A 63 14.24 2.47 4.97
N ASN A 64 13.70 3.37 4.15
CA ASN A 64 13.83 4.80 4.40
C ASN A 64 12.92 5.20 5.58
N LEU A 65 13.50 5.73 6.66
CA LEU A 65 12.75 6.06 7.88
C LEU A 65 11.62 7.08 7.66
N LYS A 66 11.78 8.03 6.72
CA LYS A 66 10.73 9.01 6.41
C LYS A 66 9.54 8.33 5.73
N VAL A 67 9.81 7.47 4.74
CA VAL A 67 8.78 6.69 4.03
C VAL A 67 8.05 5.77 4.99
N LEU A 68 8.80 5.04 5.83
CA LEU A 68 8.23 4.13 6.82
C LEU A 68 7.31 4.87 7.79
N LYS A 69 7.74 6.04 8.29
CA LYS A 69 6.90 6.87 9.17
C LYS A 69 5.61 7.32 8.48
N SER A 70 5.68 7.82 7.24
CA SER A 70 4.48 8.20 6.48
C SER A 70 3.55 7.01 6.21
N ALA A 71 4.09 5.81 5.96
CA ALA A 71 3.29 4.60 5.74
C ALA A 71 2.60 4.11 7.02
N LEU A 72 3.24 4.26 8.18
CA LEU A 72 2.63 3.99 9.48
C LEU A 72 1.55 5.03 9.82
N ASP A 73 1.83 6.32 9.56
CA ASP A 73 0.86 7.40 9.70
C ASP A 73 -0.36 7.16 8.77
N PHE A 74 -0.14 6.65 7.54
CA PHE A 74 -1.20 6.20 6.63
C PHE A 74 -2.05 5.09 7.27
N SER A 75 -1.41 4.05 7.81
CA SER A 75 -2.13 2.91 8.40
C SER A 75 -3.00 3.36 9.57
N MET A 76 -2.45 4.18 10.47
CA MET A 76 -3.19 4.76 11.59
C MET A 76 -4.40 5.57 11.13
N LEU A 77 -4.21 6.47 10.17
CA LEU A 77 -5.29 7.31 9.67
C LEU A 77 -6.35 6.49 8.91
N TYR A 78 -5.95 5.49 8.11
CA TYR A 78 -6.88 4.68 7.33
C TYR A 78 -7.86 3.91 8.22
N PHE A 79 -7.39 3.36 9.34
CA PHE A 79 -8.27 2.61 10.26
C PHE A 79 -9.02 3.47 11.28
N THR A 80 -8.77 4.78 11.32
CA THR A 80 -9.46 5.73 12.23
C THR A 80 -10.27 6.80 11.50
N SER A 81 -10.30 6.78 10.16
CA SER A 81 -11.08 7.70 9.33
C SER A 81 -12.49 7.22 9.06
#